data_AF-A0A3S0X1X6-F1
#
_entry.id   AF-A0A3S0X1X6-F1
#
_cell.length_a   1.000
_cell.length_b   1.000
_cell.length_c   1.000
_cell.angle_alpha   90.00
_cell.angle_beta   90.00
_cell.angle_gamma   90.00
#
_symmetry.space_group_name_H-M   'P 1'
#
loop_
_entity.id
_entity.type
_entity.pdbx_description
1 polymer ?
#
loop_
_entity_poly.entity_id
_entity_poly.type
_entity_poly.pdbx_seq_one_letter_code
_entity_poly.pdbx_strand_id
1 'polypeptide(L)'
;MKKAILFIALSCLTLSLVVFWLSNPHNVSGCQHLNTLKIPLVTKQIVLVESKGGIIAQLSTCIWNQRWKSDLFHHPIPAVLGKQGLAALGTKKEGDGKTPTGLYPIESAFGTQPLALKMDFKFITSEAKFIDDPKHPQYNSWVDGATTAQSYELMDHPLYKMGAIISYSCYARSILSCHIFKLLPSNLVRSKNQFVLNSKVI
;
A
#
# COMPACT_ATOMS: atom_id res chain seq x y z
N MET A 1 -23.07 45.10 37.72
CA MET A 1 -23.40 44.65 36.34
C MET A 1 -22.19 44.52 35.41
N LYS A 2 -21.35 45.56 35.24
CA LYS A 2 -20.19 45.50 34.31
C LYS A 2 -19.13 44.40 34.63
N LYS A 3 -18.88 44.12 35.92
CA LYS A 3 -17.92 43.07 36.33
C LYS A 3 -18.41 41.65 35.99
N ALA A 4 -19.71 41.37 36.11
CA ALA A 4 -20.28 40.06 35.76
C ALA A 4 -20.19 39.77 34.25
N ILE A 5 -20.35 40.79 33.41
CA ILE A 5 -20.23 40.65 31.95
C ILE A 5 -18.78 40.34 31.54
N LEU A 6 -17.79 40.94 32.22
CA LEU A 6 -16.38 40.66 31.97
C LEU A 6 -15.99 39.21 32.36
N PHE A 7 -16.51 38.70 33.47
CA PHE A 7 -16.28 37.31 33.88
C PHE A 7 -16.91 36.29 32.94
N ILE A 8 -18.13 36.55 32.45
CA ILE A 8 -18.80 35.68 31.46
C ILE A 8 -18.04 35.70 30.13
N ALA A 9 -17.61 36.87 29.65
CA ALA A 9 -16.83 37.00 28.43
C ALA A 9 -15.48 36.27 28.51
N LEU A 10 -14.78 36.38 29.65
CA LEU A 10 -13.50 35.67 29.87
C LEU A 10 -13.70 34.15 29.92
N SER A 11 -14.80 33.68 30.54
CA SER A 11 -15.13 32.25 30.60
C SER A 11 -15.51 31.67 29.22
N CYS A 12 -16.17 32.45 28.37
CA CYS A 12 -16.52 32.03 27.00
C CYS A 12 -15.27 31.98 26.12
N LEU A 13 -14.34 32.92 26.31
CA LEU A 13 -13.07 32.95 25.59
C LEU A 13 -12.19 31.74 25.96
N THR A 14 -12.10 31.39 27.25
CA THR A 14 -11.35 30.21 27.68
C THR A 14 -12.00 28.90 27.24
N LEU A 15 -13.34 28.80 27.25
CA LEU A 15 -14.06 27.63 26.74
C LEU A 15 -13.82 27.44 25.23
N SER A 16 -13.83 28.53 24.45
CA SER A 16 -13.55 28.47 23.01
C SER A 16 -12.09 28.11 22.68
N LEU A 17 -11.12 28.58 23.48
CA LEU A 17 -9.71 28.17 23.36
C LEU A 17 -9.51 26.70 23.74
N VAL A 18 -10.19 26.18 24.77
CA VAL A 18 -10.14 24.76 25.14
C VAL A 18 -10.76 23.88 24.05
N VAL A 19 -11.87 24.29 23.43
CA VAL A 19 -12.46 23.58 22.29
C VAL A 19 -11.51 23.58 21.07
N PHE A 20 -10.80 24.68 20.82
CA PHE A 20 -9.78 24.77 19.76
C PHE A 20 -8.53 23.89 20.05
N TRP A 21 -8.13 23.78 21.31
CA TRP A 21 -7.04 22.89 21.74
C TRP A 21 -7.44 21.41 21.77
N LEU A 22 -8.72 21.08 21.99
CA LEU A 22 -9.25 19.71 21.90
C LEU A 22 -9.52 19.27 20.46
N SER A 23 -9.74 20.21 19.52
CA SER A 23 -9.72 19.92 18.09
C SER A 23 -8.27 19.85 17.58
N ASN A 24 -7.51 18.86 18.07
CA ASN A 24 -6.21 18.53 17.50
C ASN A 24 -6.44 18.01 16.05
N PRO A 25 -6.04 18.74 14.99
CA PRO A 25 -6.33 18.34 13.61
C PRO A 25 -5.48 17.14 13.14
N HIS A 26 -4.67 16.56 14.03
CA HIS A 26 -3.64 15.58 13.70
C HIS A 26 -4.04 14.10 13.80
N ASN A 27 -5.31 13.76 13.91
CA ASN A 27 -5.70 12.34 14.02
C ASN A 27 -6.91 11.96 13.16
N VAL A 28 -6.98 12.51 11.95
CA VAL A 28 -7.81 11.93 10.89
C VAL A 28 -7.18 10.59 10.52
N SER A 29 -7.85 9.48 10.80
CA SER A 29 -7.35 8.14 10.42
C SER A 29 -6.99 8.13 8.94
N GLY A 30 -5.91 7.48 8.52
CA GLY A 30 -5.50 7.45 7.10
C GLY A 30 -6.63 7.06 6.15
N CYS A 31 -7.53 6.15 6.57
CA CYS A 31 -8.72 5.78 5.80
C CYS A 31 -9.71 6.94 5.60
N GLN A 32 -9.82 7.88 6.53
CA GLN A 32 -10.70 9.05 6.35
C GLN A 32 -10.18 9.99 5.25
N HIS A 33 -8.85 10.10 5.06
CA HIS A 33 -8.26 10.90 3.98
C HIS A 33 -8.68 10.39 2.59
N LEU A 34 -8.93 9.09 2.43
CA LEU A 34 -9.40 8.48 1.18
C LEU A 34 -10.71 9.08 0.67
N ASN A 35 -11.55 9.65 1.54
CA ASN A 35 -12.79 10.32 1.13
C ASN A 35 -12.54 11.59 0.31
N THR A 36 -11.32 12.12 0.31
CA THR A 36 -10.93 13.30 -0.50
C THR A 36 -10.39 12.92 -1.88
N LEU A 37 -10.10 11.63 -2.10
CA LEU A 37 -9.48 11.14 -3.32
C LEU A 37 -10.53 10.65 -4.32
N LYS A 38 -10.21 10.76 -5.61
CA LYS A 38 -11.02 10.15 -6.68
C LYS A 38 -10.73 8.65 -6.74
N ILE A 39 -11.54 7.85 -6.06
CA ILE A 39 -11.45 6.39 -6.04
C ILE A 39 -12.57 5.81 -6.93
N PRO A 40 -12.30 4.78 -7.77
CA PRO A 40 -13.34 4.12 -8.54
C PRO A 40 -14.50 3.62 -7.67
N LEU A 41 -15.74 3.88 -8.09
CA LEU A 41 -16.95 3.56 -7.30
C LEU A 41 -17.14 2.06 -6.99
N VAL A 42 -16.54 1.22 -7.83
CA VAL A 42 -16.51 -0.24 -7.68
C VAL A 42 -15.60 -0.70 -6.54
N THR A 43 -14.66 0.13 -6.09
CA THR A 43 -13.71 -0.22 -5.03
C THR A 43 -14.42 -0.19 -3.67
N LYS A 44 -14.44 -1.33 -2.98
CA LYS A 44 -15.06 -1.48 -1.64
C LYS A 44 -14.05 -1.69 -0.51
N GLN A 45 -12.82 -2.04 -0.84
CA GLN A 45 -11.74 -2.25 0.10
C GLN A 45 -10.47 -1.62 -0.43
N ILE A 46 -9.64 -1.06 0.46
CA ILE A 46 -8.32 -0.53 0.15
C ILE A 46 -7.34 -1.05 1.19
N VAL A 47 -6.17 -1.49 0.73
CA VAL A 47 -5.00 -1.62 1.60
C VAL A 47 -4.27 -0.29 1.57
N LEU A 48 -4.25 0.41 2.69
CA LEU A 48 -3.58 1.69 2.85
C LEU A 48 -2.19 1.47 3.43
N VAL A 49 -1.17 2.01 2.77
CA VAL A 49 0.18 2.05 3.32
C VAL A 49 0.57 3.50 3.60
N GLU A 50 0.87 3.77 4.86
CA GLU A 50 1.24 5.10 5.35
C GLU A 50 2.69 5.11 5.79
N SER A 51 3.46 6.09 5.30
CA SER A 51 4.80 6.33 5.83
C SER A 51 4.71 6.82 7.27
N LYS A 52 5.56 6.25 8.14
CA LYS A 52 5.81 6.75 9.50
C LYS A 52 7.15 7.51 9.60
N GLY A 53 7.79 7.77 8.47
CA GLY A 53 9.10 8.43 8.37
C GLY A 53 10.21 7.48 7.93
N GLY A 54 11.14 8.00 7.14
CA GLY A 54 12.24 7.22 6.56
C GLY A 54 11.72 6.03 5.75
N ILE A 55 12.15 4.83 6.14
CA ILE A 55 11.74 3.57 5.51
C ILE A 55 10.63 2.85 6.28
N ILE A 56 10.10 3.42 7.35
CA ILE A 56 9.09 2.78 8.19
C ILE A 56 7.71 3.13 7.63
N ALA A 57 6.85 2.14 7.53
CA ALA A 57 5.46 2.32 7.15
C ALA A 57 4.52 1.45 7.98
N GLN A 58 3.24 1.72 7.82
CA GLN A 58 2.16 0.97 8.42
C GLN A 58 1.15 0.61 7.34
N LEU A 59 0.72 -0.65 7.33
CA LEU A 59 -0.31 -1.16 6.46
C LEU A 59 -1.61 -1.28 7.26
N SER A 60 -2.70 -0.72 6.74
CA SER A 60 -4.04 -0.82 7.32
C SER A 60 -5.05 -1.20 6.24
N THR A 61 -6.14 -1.84 6.62
CA THR A 61 -7.27 -2.11 5.71
C THR A 61 -8.36 -1.06 5.92
N CYS A 62 -8.84 -0.49 4.82
CA CYS A 62 -9.95 0.46 4.78
C CYS A 62 -11.13 -0.18 4.04
N ILE A 63 -12.34 -0.01 4.55
CA ILE A 63 -13.56 -0.55 3.96
C ILE A 63 -14.52 0.60 3.65
N TRP A 64 -15.17 0.54 2.50
CA TRP A 64 -16.22 1.47 2.10
C TRP A 64 -17.56 1.10 2.73
N ASN A 65 -18.13 2.02 3.50
CA ASN A 65 -19.52 1.98 3.91
C ASN A 65 -20.06 3.41 4.02
N GLN A 66 -20.51 3.97 2.88
CA GLN A 66 -20.87 5.39 2.66
C GLN A 66 -19.70 6.38 2.80
N ARG A 67 -18.71 6.03 3.61
CA ARG A 67 -17.40 6.67 3.76
C ARG A 67 -16.34 5.60 3.97
N TRP A 68 -15.10 5.92 3.64
CA TRP A 68 -13.93 5.11 3.97
C TRP A 68 -13.67 5.18 5.48
N LYS A 69 -13.53 3.99 6.09
CA LYS A 69 -13.17 3.83 7.50
C LYS A 69 -12.21 2.65 7.66
N SER A 70 -11.42 2.67 8.72
CA SER A 70 -10.55 1.54 9.06
C SER A 70 -11.40 0.30 9.38
N ASP A 71 -10.92 -0.85 8.92
CA ASP A 71 -11.41 -2.13 9.39
C ASP A 71 -10.89 -2.37 10.82
N LEU A 72 -11.81 -2.44 11.78
CA LEU A 72 -11.46 -2.57 13.20
C LEU A 72 -11.08 -4.00 13.59
N PHE A 73 -11.29 -4.98 12.71
CA PHE A 73 -10.94 -6.37 12.99
C PHE A 73 -9.44 -6.67 12.80
N HIS A 74 -8.72 -5.78 12.11
CA HIS A 74 -7.30 -5.96 11.81
C HIS A 74 -6.49 -4.83 12.42
N HIS A 75 -5.53 -5.19 13.27
CA HIS A 75 -4.55 -4.23 13.74
C HIS A 75 -3.64 -3.83 12.58
N PRO A 76 -3.19 -2.57 12.53
CA PRO A 76 -2.24 -2.16 11.51
C PRO A 76 -0.95 -2.98 11.59
N ILE A 77 -0.44 -3.35 10.42
CA ILE A 77 0.71 -4.23 10.26
C ILE A 77 1.95 -3.37 9.96
N PRO A 78 3.08 -3.56 10.67
CA PRO A 78 4.33 -2.91 10.31
C PRO A 78 4.74 -3.24 8.87
N ALA A 79 5.09 -2.20 8.12
CA ALA A 79 5.59 -2.30 6.77
C ALA A 79 6.92 -1.53 6.65
N VAL A 80 7.68 -1.84 5.61
CA VAL A 80 8.88 -1.08 5.25
C VAL A 80 8.59 -0.38 3.93
N LEU A 81 9.32 0.69 3.61
CA LEU A 81 9.33 1.42 2.34
C LEU A 81 10.70 1.29 1.67
N GLY A 82 10.80 1.86 0.48
CA GLY A 82 12.04 1.96 -0.31
C GLY A 82 13.20 2.35 0.54
N LYS A 83 14.39 1.81 0.25
CA LYS A 83 15.63 2.30 0.88
C LYS A 83 15.79 3.81 0.69
N GLN A 84 15.18 4.39 -0.35
CA GLN A 84 15.09 5.82 -0.64
C GLN A 84 13.71 6.45 -0.34
N GLY A 85 12.86 5.79 0.45
CA GLY A 85 11.55 6.28 0.88
C GLY A 85 10.46 6.21 -0.20
N LEU A 86 9.61 7.24 -0.25
CA LEU A 86 8.55 7.41 -1.24
C LEU A 86 9.05 8.22 -2.45
N ALA A 87 8.64 7.83 -3.65
CA ALA A 87 8.70 8.68 -4.83
C ALA A 87 7.52 9.67 -4.79
N ALA A 88 7.76 10.90 -5.24
CA ALA A 88 6.65 11.80 -5.51
C ALA A 88 5.74 11.20 -6.59
N LEU A 89 4.45 11.57 -6.57
CA LEU A 89 3.46 11.04 -7.50
C LEU A 89 3.96 11.12 -8.96
N GLY A 90 3.98 9.98 -9.66
CA GLY A 90 4.41 9.89 -11.07
C GLY A 90 5.91 10.02 -11.32
N THR A 91 6.76 10.13 -10.29
CA THR A 91 8.22 10.34 -10.45
C THR A 91 9.06 9.08 -10.23
N LYS A 92 8.41 7.95 -9.94
CA LYS A 92 9.05 6.66 -9.67
C LYS A 92 9.78 6.15 -10.92
N LYS A 93 11.04 5.72 -10.75
CA LYS A 93 11.90 5.15 -11.81
C LYS A 93 12.46 3.80 -11.42
N GLU A 94 12.63 2.88 -12.35
CA GLU A 94 13.26 1.60 -12.06
C GLU A 94 14.67 1.79 -11.46
N GLY A 95 15.02 1.00 -10.45
CA GLY A 95 16.31 1.08 -9.77
C GLY A 95 16.49 2.24 -8.78
N ASP A 96 15.55 3.19 -8.69
CA ASP A 96 15.67 4.36 -7.79
C ASP A 96 15.56 4.05 -6.28
N GLY A 97 15.22 2.80 -5.93
CA GLY A 97 15.05 2.36 -4.55
C GLY A 97 13.88 3.01 -3.81
N LYS A 98 12.94 3.67 -4.51
CA LYS A 98 11.76 4.34 -3.93
C LYS A 98 10.50 3.50 -4.05
N THR A 99 9.52 3.82 -3.22
CA THR A 99 8.14 3.31 -3.29
C THR A 99 7.30 4.20 -4.20
N PRO A 100 6.54 3.69 -5.18
CA PRO A 100 5.57 4.52 -5.88
C PRO A 100 4.49 5.04 -4.92
N THR A 101 4.18 6.33 -5.00
CA THR A 101 3.00 6.91 -4.34
C THR A 101 1.84 6.88 -5.32
N GLY A 102 0.65 6.45 -4.91
CA GLY A 102 -0.55 6.48 -5.77
C GLY A 102 -1.59 5.42 -5.39
N LEU A 103 -2.59 5.27 -6.26
CA LEU A 103 -3.61 4.23 -6.19
C LEU A 103 -3.35 3.22 -7.31
N TYR A 104 -3.20 1.95 -6.95
CA TYR A 104 -2.95 0.86 -7.89
C TYR A 104 -3.91 -0.29 -7.58
N PRO A 105 -4.38 -1.08 -8.55
CA PRO A 105 -5.17 -2.28 -8.28
C PRO A 105 -4.28 -3.49 -7.97
N ILE A 106 -4.68 -4.37 -7.03
CA ILE A 106 -4.18 -5.75 -7.00
C ILE A 106 -4.93 -6.57 -8.03
N GLU A 107 -4.17 -7.18 -8.92
CA GLU A 107 -4.65 -8.11 -9.94
C GLU A 107 -4.90 -9.49 -9.32
N SER A 108 -3.89 -10.05 -8.65
CA SER A 108 -3.95 -11.38 -8.06
C SER A 108 -3.10 -11.48 -6.80
N ALA A 109 -3.34 -12.50 -5.99
CA ALA A 109 -2.45 -12.90 -4.91
C ALA A 109 -1.54 -14.05 -5.35
N PHE A 110 -0.48 -14.32 -4.59
CA PHE A 110 0.34 -15.51 -4.76
C PHE A 110 0.91 -16.00 -3.43
N GLY A 111 1.35 -17.26 -3.38
CA GLY A 111 1.99 -17.81 -2.19
C GLY A 111 2.27 -19.30 -2.28
N THR A 112 2.88 -19.84 -1.22
CA THR A 112 3.24 -21.27 -1.12
C THR A 112 2.15 -22.12 -0.49
N GLN A 113 1.13 -21.50 0.11
CA GLN A 113 -0.01 -22.18 0.74
C GLN A 113 -1.32 -21.61 0.20
N PRO A 114 -2.40 -22.41 0.14
CA PRO A 114 -3.71 -21.93 -0.28
C PRO A 114 -4.26 -20.90 0.70
N LEU A 115 -4.83 -19.81 0.19
CA LEU A 115 -5.60 -18.85 0.97
C LEU A 115 -7.02 -18.75 0.42
N ALA A 116 -8.00 -18.64 1.32
CA ALA A 116 -9.39 -18.38 0.97
C ALA A 116 -9.57 -16.89 0.60
N LEU A 117 -9.24 -16.54 -0.65
CA LEU A 117 -9.38 -15.20 -1.20
C LEU A 117 -10.49 -15.17 -2.26
N LYS A 118 -11.18 -14.03 -2.40
CA LYS A 118 -12.11 -13.80 -3.52
C LYS A 118 -11.40 -13.15 -4.72
N MET A 119 -10.16 -13.54 -4.96
CA MET A 119 -9.35 -13.09 -6.08
C MET A 119 -8.45 -14.21 -6.58
N ASP A 120 -7.96 -14.06 -7.80
CA ASP A 120 -7.05 -15.03 -8.41
C ASP A 120 -5.83 -15.25 -7.53
N PHE A 121 -5.43 -16.51 -7.39
CA PHE A 121 -4.30 -16.91 -6.56
C PHE A 121 -3.34 -17.76 -7.38
N LYS A 122 -2.07 -17.36 -7.42
CA LYS A 122 -0.99 -18.12 -8.07
C LYS A 122 -0.19 -18.88 -7.01
N PHE A 123 -0.08 -20.19 -7.17
CA PHE A 123 0.82 -20.98 -6.34
C PHE A 123 2.27 -20.77 -6.78
N ILE A 124 3.17 -20.60 -5.83
CA ILE A 124 4.61 -20.64 -6.07
C ILE A 124 5.03 -22.10 -6.26
N THR A 125 5.56 -22.41 -7.43
CA THR A 125 6.23 -23.68 -7.73
C THR A 125 7.73 -23.52 -7.58
N SER A 126 8.47 -24.63 -7.51
CA SER A 126 9.94 -24.62 -7.49
C SER A 126 10.57 -24.07 -8.78
N GLU A 127 9.80 -23.99 -9.88
CA GLU A 127 10.27 -23.49 -11.16
C GLU A 127 9.79 -22.07 -11.47
N ALA A 128 8.97 -21.47 -10.59
CA ALA A 128 8.41 -20.15 -10.77
C ALA A 128 9.48 -19.05 -10.74
N LYS A 129 9.47 -18.20 -11.77
CA LYS A 129 10.41 -17.11 -12.01
C LYS A 129 9.67 -15.83 -12.33
N PHE A 130 10.21 -14.70 -11.90
CA PHE A 130 9.81 -13.38 -12.40
C PHE A 130 10.91 -12.80 -13.25
N ILE A 131 10.62 -12.54 -14.53
CA ILE A 131 11.64 -12.11 -15.50
C ILE A 131 11.94 -10.63 -15.29
N ASP A 132 13.17 -10.31 -14.92
CA ASP A 132 13.66 -8.93 -14.73
C ASP A 132 14.67 -8.50 -15.82
N ASP A 133 14.91 -9.34 -16.82
CA ASP A 133 15.72 -9.02 -18.00
C ASP A 133 14.99 -8.04 -18.94
N PRO A 134 15.44 -6.76 -19.04
CA PRO A 134 14.76 -5.75 -19.85
C PRO A 134 14.78 -6.01 -21.35
N LYS A 135 15.67 -6.91 -21.82
CA LYS A 135 15.78 -7.26 -23.24
C LYS A 135 14.93 -8.48 -23.61
N HIS A 136 14.37 -9.17 -22.62
CA HIS A 136 13.58 -10.37 -22.87
C HIS A 136 12.13 -10.03 -23.26
N PRO A 137 11.49 -10.73 -24.22
CA PRO A 137 10.09 -10.48 -24.60
C PRO A 137 9.10 -10.65 -23.44
N GLN A 138 9.45 -11.46 -22.45
CA GLN A 138 8.65 -11.72 -21.25
C GLN A 138 9.09 -10.84 -20.05
N TYR A 139 9.79 -9.73 -20.27
CA TYR A 139 10.18 -8.81 -19.20
C TYR A 139 8.97 -8.37 -18.34
N ASN A 140 9.14 -8.33 -17.02
CA ASN A 140 8.10 -8.09 -16.01
C ASN A 140 6.92 -9.06 -16.06
N SER A 141 7.21 -10.34 -16.23
CA SER A 141 6.18 -11.37 -16.19
C SER A 141 6.59 -12.57 -15.34
N TRP A 142 5.57 -13.26 -14.85
CA TRP A 142 5.71 -14.53 -14.17
C TRP A 142 5.79 -15.66 -15.20
N VAL A 143 6.82 -16.47 -15.11
CA VAL A 143 7.01 -17.68 -15.93
C VAL A 143 7.17 -18.87 -15.00
N ASP A 144 6.52 -19.98 -15.34
CA ASP A 144 6.73 -21.27 -14.68
C ASP A 144 7.45 -22.20 -15.66
N GLY A 145 8.56 -22.78 -15.24
CA GLY A 145 9.41 -23.61 -16.10
C GLY A 145 10.59 -22.88 -16.74
N ALA A 146 11.10 -23.45 -17.84
CA ALA A 146 12.32 -22.98 -18.51
C ALA A 146 12.16 -21.58 -19.12
N THR A 147 13.27 -20.82 -19.16
CA THR A 147 13.32 -19.48 -19.76
C THR A 147 14.67 -19.23 -20.41
N THR A 148 14.69 -18.40 -21.45
CA THR A 148 15.90 -17.91 -22.12
C THR A 148 16.35 -16.52 -21.60
N ALA A 149 15.65 -15.96 -20.63
CA ALA A 149 16.01 -14.67 -20.04
C ALA A 149 17.40 -14.71 -19.39
N GLN A 150 18.16 -13.63 -19.54
CA GLN A 150 19.50 -13.51 -18.95
C GLN A 150 19.45 -13.31 -17.43
N SER A 151 18.35 -12.75 -16.94
CA SER A 151 18.11 -12.53 -15.51
C SER A 151 16.64 -12.76 -15.15
N TYR A 152 16.45 -13.26 -13.94
CA TYR A 152 15.15 -13.46 -13.32
C TYR A 152 15.29 -13.61 -11.80
N GLU A 153 14.20 -13.35 -11.09
CA GLU A 153 14.06 -13.66 -9.67
C GLU A 153 13.33 -14.99 -9.48
N LEU A 154 13.85 -15.86 -8.62
CA LEU A 154 13.15 -17.08 -8.21
C LEU A 154 12.02 -16.74 -7.24
N MET A 155 10.82 -17.19 -7.55
CA MET A 155 9.65 -16.96 -6.71
C MET A 155 9.59 -17.92 -5.52
N ASP A 156 10.16 -19.12 -5.65
CA ASP A 156 10.42 -20.03 -4.52
C ASP A 156 11.62 -19.53 -3.71
N HIS A 157 11.37 -18.48 -2.93
CA HIS A 157 12.35 -17.89 -2.03
C HIS A 157 11.79 -17.95 -0.60
N PRO A 158 12.61 -18.20 0.44
CA PRO A 158 12.17 -18.19 1.85
C PRO A 158 11.43 -16.93 2.32
N LEU A 159 11.57 -15.84 1.55
CA LEU A 159 10.94 -14.57 1.85
C LEU A 159 9.60 -14.41 1.09
N TYR A 160 9.31 -15.19 0.05
CA TYR A 160 8.08 -15.16 -0.73
C TYR A 160 7.10 -16.23 -0.25
N LYS A 161 6.67 -16.13 1.01
CA LYS A 161 5.62 -17.04 1.51
C LYS A 161 4.25 -16.68 0.93
N MET A 162 3.98 -15.38 0.80
CA MET A 162 2.78 -14.86 0.16
C MET A 162 3.02 -13.44 -0.39
N GLY A 163 2.09 -12.97 -1.22
CA GLY A 163 2.19 -11.65 -1.82
C GLY A 163 1.02 -11.35 -2.75
N ALA A 164 1.13 -10.22 -3.45
CA ALA A 164 0.14 -9.84 -4.44
C ALA A 164 0.80 -9.21 -5.67
N ILE A 165 0.13 -9.25 -6.81
CA ILE A 165 0.59 -8.63 -8.05
C ILE A 165 -0.18 -7.34 -8.21
N ILE A 166 0.52 -6.22 -8.33
CA ILE A 166 -0.09 -4.89 -8.47
C ILE A 166 0.15 -4.38 -9.89
N SER A 167 -0.91 -3.83 -10.47
CA SER A 167 -0.85 -3.18 -11.77
C SER A 167 -0.32 -1.75 -11.62
N TYR A 168 1.00 -1.63 -11.53
CA TYR A 168 1.69 -0.37 -11.75
C TYR A 168 2.07 -0.31 -13.23
N SER A 169 1.33 0.46 -14.03
CA SER A 169 1.65 0.78 -15.43
C SER A 169 1.87 -0.39 -16.40
N CYS A 170 0.82 -1.12 -16.78
CA CYS A 170 0.85 -1.96 -17.99
C CYS A 170 0.13 -1.29 -19.21
N TYR A 171 -0.16 0.03 -19.15
CA TYR A 171 -0.90 0.79 -20.20
C TYR A 171 -0.14 1.96 -20.86
N ALA A 172 0.98 2.43 -20.29
CA ALA A 172 1.80 3.46 -20.93
C ALA A 172 2.93 2.78 -21.70
N ARG A 173 3.02 3.07 -23.00
CA ARG A 173 4.03 2.59 -23.95
C ARG A 173 5.42 3.20 -23.67
N SER A 174 5.85 3.19 -22.41
CA SER A 174 7.11 3.70 -21.90
C SER A 174 7.53 2.83 -20.73
N ILE A 175 8.51 1.93 -20.95
CA ILE A 175 9.49 1.33 -20.02
C ILE A 175 9.19 1.50 -18.51
N LEU A 176 8.01 1.13 -18.03
CA LEU A 176 7.64 1.20 -16.62
C LEU A 176 7.05 -0.16 -16.25
N SER A 177 7.76 -0.84 -15.36
CA SER A 177 7.60 -2.24 -15.00
C SER A 177 6.27 -2.55 -14.31
N CYS A 178 5.69 -3.73 -14.56
CA CYS A 178 4.65 -4.32 -13.73
C CYS A 178 5.34 -4.96 -12.50
N HIS A 179 4.92 -4.66 -11.26
CA HIS A 179 5.68 -5.00 -10.03
C HIS A 179 4.96 -6.06 -9.16
N ILE A 180 5.73 -6.99 -8.59
CA ILE A 180 5.27 -7.99 -7.62
C ILE A 180 5.43 -7.47 -6.19
N PHE A 181 4.39 -7.63 -5.36
CA PHE A 181 4.36 -7.31 -3.94
C PHE A 181 4.53 -8.53 -3.05
N LYS A 182 5.27 -8.34 -1.96
CA LYS A 182 5.60 -9.37 -0.99
C LYS A 182 4.91 -9.10 0.35
N LEU A 183 4.16 -10.08 0.84
CA LEU A 183 3.63 -10.12 2.19
C LEU A 183 4.37 -11.21 2.96
N LEU A 184 5.16 -10.81 3.95
CA LEU A 184 5.91 -11.75 4.79
C LEU A 184 5.10 -12.08 6.05
N PRO A 185 4.70 -13.34 6.30
CA PRO A 185 4.23 -13.75 7.60
C PRO A 185 5.45 -13.97 8.50
N SER A 186 5.82 -12.90 9.20
CA SER A 186 6.45 -12.83 10.53
C SER A 186 7.21 -11.50 10.65
N ASN A 187 6.52 -10.49 11.16
CA ASN A 187 7.01 -9.25 11.79
C ASN A 187 7.95 -8.29 11.02
N LEU A 188 8.35 -8.56 9.78
CA LEU A 188 9.03 -7.56 8.95
C LEU A 188 8.74 -7.79 7.46
N VAL A 189 8.00 -6.88 6.84
CA VAL A 189 7.89 -6.80 5.38
C VAL A 189 9.21 -6.22 4.85
N ARG A 190 10.16 -7.07 4.42
CA ARG A 190 11.44 -6.64 3.84
C ARG A 190 11.46 -6.86 2.32
N SER A 191 11.55 -5.77 1.57
CA SER A 191 11.60 -5.78 0.10
C SER A 191 13.01 -5.46 -0.40
N LYS A 192 13.56 -6.30 -1.29
CA LYS A 192 14.80 -6.00 -2.03
C LYS A 192 14.55 -5.06 -3.20
N ASN A 193 13.32 -4.94 -3.68
CA ASN A 193 12.87 -3.94 -4.65
C ASN A 193 11.35 -3.66 -4.52
N GLN A 194 11.02 -2.56 -3.82
CA GLN A 194 9.85 -1.68 -4.07
C GLN A 194 8.43 -2.15 -3.60
N PHE A 195 7.47 -1.22 -3.42
CA PHE A 195 6.44 -1.18 -2.32
C PHE A 195 4.97 -0.85 -2.70
N VAL A 196 4.03 -1.34 -1.85
CA VAL A 196 2.57 -1.06 -1.64
C VAL A 196 1.48 -1.86 -2.40
N LEU A 197 0.50 -2.36 -1.64
CA LEU A 197 -0.64 -3.25 -1.96
C LEU A 197 -2.00 -2.53 -2.10
N ASN A 198 -3.00 -3.10 -2.80
CA ASN A 198 -4.44 -2.76 -2.76
C ASN A 198 -5.43 -3.88 -3.19
N SER A 199 -6.16 -4.45 -2.24
CA SER A 199 -7.09 -5.58 -2.44
C SER A 199 -8.25 -5.37 -3.42
N LYS A 200 -8.58 -6.45 -4.14
CA LYS A 200 -9.91 -6.72 -4.69
C LYS A 200 -10.50 -7.87 -3.88
N VAL A 201 -11.58 -7.63 -3.14
CA VAL A 201 -12.42 -8.68 -2.57
C VAL A 201 -13.86 -8.25 -2.77
N ILE A 202 -14.61 -9.06 -3.51
CA ILE A 202 -16.04 -8.89 -3.85
C ILE A 202 -16.89 -8.81 -2.58
#